data_AF-A0A7K0A4N7-F1
#
_entry.id   AF-A0A7K0A4N7-F1
#
_cell.length_a   1.000
_cell.length_b   1.000
_cell.length_c   1.000
_cell.angle_alpha   90.00
_cell.angle_beta   90.00
_cell.angle_gamma   90.00
#
_symmetry.space_group_name_H-M   'P 1'
#
loop_
_entity.id
_entity.type
_entity.pdbx_description
1 polymer ?
#
loop_
_entity_poly.entity_id
_entity_poly.type
_entity_poly.pdbx_seq_one_letter_code
_entity_poly.pdbx_strand_id
1 'polypeptide(L)'
;MKVVHDYPPLYAEIAAAFPIKHRSVIFAWGDAIYNPHSLVLNDALRAHEDVHRMQHESYEGGPEAWWRRYIADKAFRLDQEVPAHAAEYMVHAVLADSRKRRRYLLSQIARKLSSATYGPMVGQRKALELLRKELKMEDKK
;
A
#
# COMPACT_ATOMS: atom_id res chain seq x y z
N MET A 1 14.24 -4.52 4.57
CA MET A 1 14.39 -3.90 3.24
C MET A 1 15.42 -2.79 3.30
N LYS A 2 16.25 -2.64 2.26
CA LYS A 2 17.19 -1.50 2.14
C LYS A 2 16.46 -0.26 1.62
N VAL A 3 16.88 0.93 2.03
CA VAL A 3 16.30 2.19 1.52
C VAL A 3 17.26 2.75 0.48
N VAL A 4 16.74 3.09 -0.70
CA VAL A 4 17.49 3.66 -1.82
C VAL A 4 16.92 5.05 -2.13
N HIS A 5 17.76 6.08 -2.16
CA HIS A 5 17.35 7.46 -2.46
C HIS A 5 17.40 7.74 -3.96
N ASP A 6 16.64 6.95 -4.72
CA ASP A 6 16.52 7.05 -6.18
C ASP A 6 15.12 6.56 -6.60
N TYR A 7 14.86 6.58 -7.91
CA TYR A 7 13.66 6.01 -8.51
C TYR A 7 13.81 4.50 -8.79
N PRO A 8 12.71 3.71 -8.73
CA PRO A 8 12.77 2.29 -9.01
C PRO A 8 13.03 2.01 -10.50
N PRO A 9 13.44 0.78 -10.85
CA PRO A 9 13.32 0.32 -12.22
C PRO A 9 11.88 0.48 -12.71
N LEU A 10 11.70 0.74 -14.01
CA LEU A 10 10.41 1.05 -14.64
C LEU A 10 9.71 2.34 -14.16
N TYR A 11 10.38 3.25 -13.47
CA TYR A 11 9.76 4.51 -13.05
C TYR A 11 9.07 5.27 -14.19
N ALA A 12 9.65 5.28 -15.40
CA ALA A 12 9.04 5.91 -16.56
C ALA A 12 7.66 5.31 -16.91
N GLU A 13 7.50 3.99 -16.84
CA GLU A 13 6.23 3.31 -17.09
C GLU A 13 5.21 3.62 -15.97
N ILE A 14 5.66 3.56 -14.71
CA ILE A 14 4.83 3.88 -13.54
C ILE A 14 4.33 5.33 -13.61
N ALA A 15 5.22 6.27 -13.93
CA ALA A 15 4.92 7.69 -14.04
C ALA A 15 4.03 8.03 -15.25
N ALA A 16 4.07 7.23 -16.31
CA ALA A 16 3.16 7.35 -17.45
C ALA A 16 1.75 6.82 -17.09
N ALA A 17 1.66 5.74 -16.30
CA ALA A 17 0.40 5.12 -15.92
C ALA A 17 -0.35 5.89 -14.80
N PHE A 18 0.37 6.59 -13.92
CA PHE A 18 -0.20 7.19 -12.72
C PHE A 18 0.16 8.67 -12.53
N PRO A 19 -0.73 9.48 -11.91
CA PRO A 19 -0.50 10.91 -11.69
C PRO A 19 0.43 11.17 -10.49
N ILE A 20 1.67 10.66 -10.55
CA ILE A 20 2.63 10.67 -9.44
C ILE A 20 3.77 11.69 -9.58
N LYS A 21 3.91 12.36 -10.73
CA LYS A 21 5.05 13.25 -11.07
C LYS A 21 5.30 14.40 -10.09
N HIS A 22 4.30 14.79 -9.29
CA HIS A 22 4.39 15.87 -8.30
C HIS A 22 4.03 15.41 -6.88
N ARG A 23 4.08 14.10 -6.63
CA ARG A 23 3.73 13.51 -5.34
C ARG A 23 4.98 12.88 -4.74
N SER A 24 5.15 13.07 -3.44
CA SER A 24 6.18 12.35 -2.70
C SER A 24 5.69 10.92 -2.47
N VAL A 25 6.19 9.99 -3.29
CA VAL A 25 5.81 8.57 -3.28
C VAL A 25 7.05 7.72 -3.07
N ILE A 26 6.88 6.60 -2.38
CA ILE A 26 7.89 5.55 -2.23
C ILE A 26 7.45 4.31 -2.99
N PHE A 27 8.40 3.45 -3.35
CA PHE A 27 8.13 2.26 -4.14
C PHE A 27 8.87 1.06 -3.56
N ALA A 28 8.16 0.00 -3.22
CA ALA A 28 8.78 -1.30 -3.01
C ALA A 28 9.25 -1.90 -4.34
N TRP A 29 10.44 -2.50 -4.33
CA TRP A 29 10.97 -3.28 -5.46
C TRP A 29 11.92 -4.35 -4.95
N GLY A 30 11.48 -5.61 -4.98
CA GLY A 30 12.23 -6.71 -4.35
C GLY A 30 12.57 -6.36 -2.91
N ASP A 31 13.85 -6.43 -2.52
CA ASP A 31 14.35 -6.15 -1.17
C ASP A 31 14.49 -4.64 -0.82
N ALA A 32 14.15 -3.74 -1.75
CA ALA A 32 14.43 -2.31 -1.67
C ALA A 32 13.16 -1.46 -1.55
N ILE A 33 13.25 -0.37 -0.78
CA ILE A 33 12.31 0.76 -0.79
C ILE A 33 13.00 1.92 -1.49
N TYR A 34 12.50 2.30 -2.66
CA TYR A 34 12.93 3.49 -3.40
C TYR A 34 12.21 4.71 -2.85
N ASN A 35 12.97 5.68 -2.33
CA ASN A 35 12.51 6.87 -1.64
C ASN A 35 13.17 8.12 -2.27
N PRO A 36 12.76 8.51 -3.49
CA PRO A 36 13.40 9.57 -4.26
C PRO A 36 13.26 10.96 -3.61
N HIS A 37 12.32 11.13 -2.69
CA HIS A 37 12.06 12.39 -1.99
C HIS A 37 12.51 12.40 -0.53
N SER A 38 13.29 11.39 -0.10
CA SER A 38 13.85 11.30 1.26
C SER A 38 12.79 11.45 2.37
N LEU A 39 11.62 10.87 2.15
CA LEU A 39 10.55 10.86 3.14
C LEU A 39 10.96 10.09 4.40
N VAL A 40 10.45 10.54 5.54
CA VAL A 40 10.62 9.82 6.80
C VAL A 40 9.75 8.56 6.78
N LEU A 41 10.41 7.40 6.74
CA LEU A 41 9.76 6.09 6.75
C LEU A 41 9.47 5.64 8.18
N ASN A 42 8.24 5.91 8.64
CA ASN A 42 7.73 5.36 9.90
C ASN A 42 7.44 3.85 9.78
N ASP A 43 7.26 3.18 10.92
CA ASP A 43 7.08 1.73 10.97
C ASP A 43 5.84 1.24 10.22
N ALA A 44 4.78 2.06 10.14
CA ALA A 44 3.56 1.69 9.44
C ALA A 44 3.76 1.68 7.91
N LEU A 45 4.49 2.67 7.37
CA LEU A 45 4.91 2.69 5.97
C LEU A 45 5.85 1.53 5.67
N ARG A 46 6.81 1.24 6.56
CA ARG A 46 7.71 0.09 6.38
C ARG A 46 6.96 -1.23 6.35
N ALA A 47 5.95 -1.41 7.21
CA ALA A 47 5.10 -2.60 7.21
C ALA A 47 4.28 -2.74 5.92
N HIS A 48 3.79 -1.63 5.36
CA HIS A 48 3.13 -1.61 4.06
C HIS A 48 4.07 -2.08 2.95
N GLU A 49 5.25 -1.48 2.83
CA GLU A 49 6.24 -1.88 1.80
C GLU A 49 6.74 -3.32 1.98
N ASP A 50 6.80 -3.82 3.22
CA ASP A 50 7.21 -5.20 3.52
C ASP A 50 6.23 -6.23 2.94
N VAL A 51 4.94 -5.91 2.90
CA VAL A 51 3.93 -6.74 2.22
C VAL A 51 4.20 -6.77 0.72
N HIS A 52 4.50 -5.64 0.10
CA HIS A 52 4.86 -5.61 -1.32
C HIS A 52 6.16 -6.38 -1.61
N ARG A 53 7.16 -6.35 -0.72
CA ARG A 53 8.33 -7.25 -0.84
C ARG A 53 7.90 -8.71 -0.90
N MET A 54 7.07 -9.16 0.04
CA MET A 54 6.61 -10.56 0.08
C MET A 54 5.79 -10.92 -1.17
N GLN A 55 4.99 -9.97 -1.68
CA GLN A 55 4.27 -10.14 -2.93
C GLN A 55 5.23 -10.28 -4.12
N HIS A 56 6.26 -9.44 -4.22
CA HIS A 56 7.29 -9.56 -5.26
C HIS A 56 8.04 -10.90 -5.20
N GLU A 57 8.37 -11.37 -4.00
CA GLU A 57 9.09 -12.63 -3.78
C GLU A 57 8.25 -13.85 -4.19
N SER A 58 6.94 -13.80 -3.97
CA SER A 58 6.01 -14.87 -4.33
C SER A 58 5.46 -14.79 -5.76
N TYR A 59 5.70 -13.68 -6.46
CA TYR A 59 5.19 -13.47 -7.81
C TYR A 59 6.15 -14.03 -8.88
N GLU A 60 5.61 -14.85 -9.78
CA GLU A 60 6.39 -15.39 -10.89
C GLU A 60 6.88 -14.26 -11.82
N GLY A 61 8.17 -14.24 -12.12
CA GLY A 61 8.82 -13.13 -12.84
C GLY A 61 9.23 -11.95 -11.95
N GLY A 62 9.04 -12.05 -10.62
CA GLY A 62 9.57 -11.12 -9.63
C GLY A 62 8.94 -9.71 -9.67
N PRO A 63 9.64 -8.70 -9.14
CA PRO A 63 9.09 -7.35 -8.98
C PRO A 63 8.72 -6.68 -10.32
N GLU A 64 9.47 -6.95 -11.39
CA GLU A 64 9.21 -6.34 -12.70
C GLU A 64 7.88 -6.82 -13.30
N ALA A 65 7.66 -8.14 -13.31
CA ALA A 65 6.41 -8.73 -13.81
C ALA A 65 5.22 -8.33 -12.93
N TRP A 66 5.43 -8.27 -11.61
CA TRP A 66 4.43 -7.80 -10.66
C TRP A 66 4.02 -6.35 -10.95
N TRP A 67 4.99 -5.43 -11.12
CA TRP A 67 4.72 -4.02 -11.38
C TRP A 67 4.01 -3.79 -12.71
N ARG A 68 4.39 -4.52 -13.77
CA ARG A 68 3.68 -4.44 -15.05
C ARG A 68 2.22 -4.87 -14.93
N ARG A 69 1.93 -5.94 -14.18
CA ARG A 69 0.54 -6.34 -13.90
C ARG A 69 -0.17 -5.33 -13.01
N TYR A 70 0.51 -4.79 -11.99
CA TYR A 70 -0.02 -3.73 -11.13
C TYR A 70 -0.43 -2.49 -11.92
N ILE A 71 0.34 -2.14 -12.96
CA ILE A 71 0.01 -1.06 -13.90
C ILE A 71 -1.21 -1.42 -14.76
N ALA A 72 -1.23 -2.60 -15.38
CA ALA A 72 -2.25 -2.99 -16.35
C ALA A 72 -3.59 -3.40 -15.74
N ASP A 73 -3.60 -4.02 -14.55
CA ASP A 73 -4.76 -4.65 -13.94
C ASP A 73 -5.13 -3.95 -12.63
N LYS A 74 -6.23 -3.17 -12.69
CA LYS A 74 -6.77 -2.43 -11.55
C LYS A 74 -7.31 -3.34 -10.44
N ALA A 75 -7.84 -4.52 -10.78
CA ALA A 75 -8.36 -5.45 -9.78
C ALA A 75 -7.19 -6.11 -9.03
N PHE A 76 -6.18 -6.56 -9.77
CA PHE A 76 -4.93 -7.03 -9.17
C PHE A 76 -4.33 -5.98 -8.25
N ARG A 77 -4.22 -4.72 -8.71
CA ARG A 77 -3.73 -3.61 -7.90
C ARG A 77 -4.43 -3.50 -6.56
N LEU A 78 -5.76 -3.52 -6.58
CA LEU A 78 -6.56 -3.45 -5.36
C LEU A 78 -6.29 -4.64 -4.43
N ASP A 79 -6.22 -5.85 -4.98
CA ASP A 79 -5.94 -7.06 -4.21
C ASP A 79 -4.55 -7.04 -3.56
N GLN A 80 -3.58 -6.32 -4.16
CA GLN A 80 -2.26 -6.13 -3.56
C GLN A 80 -2.25 -5.06 -2.45
N GLU A 81 -2.98 -3.96 -2.65
CA GLU A 81 -3.01 -2.80 -1.75
C GLU A 81 -3.79 -3.05 -0.45
N VAL A 82 -4.85 -3.88 -0.50
CA VAL A 82 -5.66 -4.23 0.67
C VAL A 82 -4.83 -4.84 1.81
N PRO A 83 -4.05 -5.93 1.61
CA PRO A 83 -3.22 -6.49 2.67
C PRO A 83 -2.09 -5.55 3.11
N ALA A 84 -1.52 -4.75 2.20
CA ALA A 84 -0.49 -3.77 2.54
C ALA A 84 -1.01 -2.67 3.47
N HIS A 85 -2.18 -2.11 3.18
CA HIS A 85 -2.86 -1.16 4.07
C HIS A 85 -3.40 -1.80 5.36
N ALA A 86 -3.76 -3.08 5.35
CA ALA A 86 -4.08 -3.81 6.57
C ALA A 86 -2.86 -3.93 7.50
N ALA A 87 -1.67 -4.19 6.97
CA ALA A 87 -0.42 -4.18 7.74
C ALA A 87 -0.11 -2.79 8.33
N GLU A 88 -0.28 -1.71 7.54
CA GLU A 88 -0.18 -0.33 8.03
C GLU A 88 -1.12 -0.08 9.22
N TYR A 89 -2.37 -0.55 9.11
CA TYR A 89 -3.37 -0.43 10.18
C TYR A 89 -2.93 -1.17 11.44
N MET A 90 -2.42 -2.39 11.31
CA MET A 90 -2.02 -3.21 12.46
C MET A 90 -0.95 -2.51 13.30
N VAL A 91 0.06 -1.90 12.67
CA VAL A 91 1.08 -1.11 13.37
C VAL A 91 0.44 0.06 14.12
N HIS A 92 -0.44 0.82 13.48
CA HIS A 92 -1.14 1.92 14.13
C HIS A 92 -2.09 1.46 15.25
N ALA A 93 -2.71 0.30 15.12
CA ALA A 93 -3.68 -0.24 16.07
C ALA A 93 -3.02 -0.73 17.36
N VAL A 94 -1.80 -1.24 17.30
CA VAL A 94 -0.98 -1.58 18.49
C VAL A 94 -0.71 -0.34 19.34
N LEU A 95 -0.43 0.79 18.70
CA LEU A 95 -0.17 2.06 19.37
C LEU A 95 -1.45 2.79 19.83
N ALA A 96 -2.64 2.28 19.48
CA ALA A 96 -3.90 2.93 19.79
C ALA A 96 -4.47 2.50 21.16
N ASP A 97 -4.59 3.48 22.04
CA ASP A 97 -5.09 3.39 23.42
C ASP A 97 -6.59 3.06 23.55
N SER A 98 -7.36 3.25 22.48
CA SER A 98 -8.82 3.23 22.56
C SER A 98 -9.49 2.68 21.31
N ARG A 99 -10.67 2.07 21.51
CA ARG A 99 -11.54 1.62 20.41
C ARG A 99 -11.93 2.76 19.46
N LYS A 100 -12.13 3.96 20.00
CA LYS A 100 -12.44 5.17 19.21
C LYS A 100 -11.26 5.52 18.30
N ARG A 101 -10.03 5.52 18.82
CA ARG A 101 -8.82 5.80 18.04
C ARG A 101 -8.60 4.75 16.96
N ARG A 102 -8.79 3.47 17.26
CA ARG A 102 -8.70 2.36 16.27
C ARG A 102 -9.69 2.55 15.11
N ARG A 103 -10.96 2.82 15.40
CA ARG A 103 -11.97 3.10 14.35
C ARG A 103 -11.61 4.31 13.50
N TYR A 104 -11.10 5.37 14.12
CA TYR A 104 -10.63 6.55 13.40
C TYR A 104 -9.47 6.20 12.45
N LEU A 105 -8.45 5.49 12.94
CA LEU A 105 -7.29 5.07 12.14
C LEU A 105 -7.72 4.17 10.96
N LEU A 106 -8.62 3.22 11.19
CA LEU A 106 -9.16 2.37 10.13
C LEU A 106 -9.87 3.19 9.04
N SER A 107 -10.65 4.21 9.44
CA SER A 107 -11.31 5.12 8.49
C SER A 107 -10.30 5.95 7.69
N GLN A 108 -9.19 6.39 8.31
CA GLN A 108 -8.11 7.10 7.63
C GLN A 108 -7.44 6.23 6.57
N ILE A 109 -7.16 4.96 6.89
CA ILE A 109 -6.53 4.02 5.97
C ILE A 109 -7.48 3.63 4.84
N ALA A 110 -8.76 3.39 5.14
CA ALA A 110 -9.79 3.19 4.11
C ALA A 110 -9.89 4.39 3.16
N ARG A 111 -9.75 5.62 3.69
CA ARG A 111 -9.72 6.83 2.87
C ARG A 111 -8.48 6.85 1.97
N LYS A 112 -7.29 6.51 2.49
CA LYS A 112 -6.06 6.39 1.70
C LYS A 112 -6.24 5.41 0.53
N LEU A 113 -6.69 4.18 0.83
CA LEU A 113 -6.97 3.15 -0.17
C LEU A 113 -8.00 3.60 -1.22
N SER A 114 -9.04 4.34 -0.83
CA SER A 114 -10.02 4.89 -1.78
C SER A 114 -9.50 6.05 -2.62
N SER A 115 -8.56 6.82 -2.06
CA SER A 115 -7.94 7.98 -2.70
C SER A 115 -6.68 7.64 -3.49
N ALA A 116 -6.36 6.34 -3.60
CA ALA A 116 -5.01 5.83 -3.81
C ALA A 116 -4.24 6.63 -4.86
N THR A 117 -2.97 6.86 -4.56
CA THR A 117 -2.01 7.62 -5.37
C THR A 117 -1.94 7.12 -6.82
N TYR A 118 -2.28 5.86 -7.04
CA TYR A 118 -2.33 5.17 -8.32
C TYR A 118 -3.74 5.10 -8.95
N GLY A 119 -4.61 6.05 -8.58
CA GLY A 119 -5.98 6.20 -9.09
C GLY A 119 -7.05 5.57 -8.18
N PRO A 120 -8.30 6.07 -8.22
CA PRO A 120 -9.37 5.56 -7.36
C PRO A 120 -9.74 4.13 -7.76
N MET A 121 -9.43 3.17 -6.87
CA MET A 121 -9.73 1.75 -7.08
C MET A 121 -11.13 1.39 -6.61
N VAL A 122 -11.50 1.85 -5.42
CA VAL A 122 -12.80 1.58 -4.78
C VAL A 122 -13.29 2.81 -4.03
N GLY A 123 -14.60 2.89 -3.78
CA GLY A 123 -15.15 3.89 -2.86
C GLY A 123 -14.79 3.59 -1.40
N GLN A 124 -14.72 4.63 -0.55
CA GLN A 124 -14.29 4.50 0.85
C GLN A 124 -15.09 3.46 1.66
N ARG A 125 -16.41 3.35 1.45
CA ARG A 125 -17.23 2.32 2.10
C ARG A 125 -16.74 0.92 1.75
N LYS A 126 -16.47 0.67 0.46
CA LYS A 126 -15.97 -0.63 0.00
C LYS A 126 -14.55 -0.91 0.50
N ALA A 127 -13.69 0.10 0.53
CA ALA A 127 -12.36 0.00 1.14
C ALA A 127 -12.45 -0.44 2.62
N LEU A 128 -13.40 0.12 3.37
CA LEU A 128 -13.61 -0.25 4.78
C LEU A 128 -14.06 -1.71 4.92
N GLU A 129 -14.99 -2.16 4.08
CA GLU A 129 -15.44 -3.56 4.06
C GLU A 129 -14.29 -4.53 3.74
N LEU A 130 -13.47 -4.20 2.73
CA LEU A 130 -12.30 -5.00 2.35
C LEU A 130 -11.28 -5.10 3.49
N LEU A 131 -10.93 -3.96 4.11
CA LEU A 131 -9.98 -3.93 5.22
C LEU A 131 -10.50 -4.70 6.44
N ARG A 132 -11.78 -4.60 6.77
CA ARG A 132 -12.36 -5.39 7.88
C ARG A 132 -12.29 -6.88 7.61
N LYS A 133 -12.63 -7.30 6.38
CA LYS A 133 -12.54 -8.69 5.96
C LYS A 133 -11.11 -9.20 6.06
N GLU A 134 -10.15 -8.42 5.55
CA GLU A 134 -8.72 -8.74 5.61
C GLU A 134 -8.22 -8.88 7.04
N LEU A 135 -8.61 -7.95 7.91
CA LEU A 135 -8.28 -7.95 9.33
C LEU A 135 -9.07 -8.98 10.16
N LYS A 136 -9.92 -9.79 9.52
CA LYS A 136 -10.82 -10.77 10.16
C LYS A 136 -11.63 -10.17 11.31
N MET A 137 -12.03 -8.91 11.16
CA MET A 137 -12.89 -8.25 12.12
C MET A 137 -14.31 -8.76 11.93
N GLU A 138 -14.84 -9.48 12.92
CA GLU A 138 -16.24 -9.89 12.91
C GLU A 138 -17.12 -8.64 12.95
N ASP A 139 -18.01 -8.50 11.96
CA ASP A 139 -19.13 -7.59 12.06
C ASP A 139 -20.07 -8.16 13.13
N LYS A 140 -19.97 -7.65 14.36
CA LYS A 140 -21.00 -7.89 15.37
C LYS A 140 -22.30 -7.29 14.87
N LYS A 141 -23.17 -8.15 14.35
CA LYS A 141 -24.58 -7.86 14.07
C LYS A 141 -25.32 -7.54 15.36
#